data_AF-A0A3S1L107-F1
#
_entry.id   AF-A0A3S1L107-F1
#
_cell.length_a   1.000
_cell.length_b   1.000
_cell.length_c   1.000
_cell.angle_alpha   90.00
_cell.angle_beta   90.00
_cell.angle_gamma   90.00
#
_symmetry.space_group_name_H-M   'P 1'
#
loop_
_entity.id
_entity.type
_entity.pdbx_description
1 polymer ?
#
loop_
_entity_poly.entity_id
_entity_poly.type
_entity_poly.pdbx_seq_one_letter_code
_entity_poly.pdbx_strand_id
1 'polypeptide(L)' 'MEKTWNNKAWFLVLPVLVLVAFSAVIPLMTVVNYSVQDTFGNNVFFWAGTEWFEELLA' A
#
# COMPACT_ATOMS: atom_id res chain seq x y z
N MET A 1 6.35 7.19 44.64
CA MET A 1 5.88 7.95 43.46
C MET A 1 5.09 6.98 42.59
N GLU A 2 3.78 6.90 42.74
CA GLU A 2 2.94 6.05 41.89
C GLU A 2 2.55 6.84 40.64
N LYS A 3 3.17 6.53 39.50
CA LYS A 3 2.80 7.14 38.24
C LYS A 3 1.52 6.47 37.75
N THR A 4 0.42 7.22 37.71
CA THR A 4 -0.83 6.75 37.10
C THR A 4 -0.59 6.42 35.63
N TRP A 5 -0.81 5.16 35.25
CA TRP A 5 -0.66 4.69 33.87
C TRP A 5 -1.64 5.41 32.93
N ASN A 6 -1.14 6.00 31.85
CA ASN A 6 -1.95 6.73 30.88
C ASN A 6 -1.38 6.60 29.46
N ASN A 7 -2.15 5.97 28.56
CA ASN A 7 -1.77 5.72 27.16
C ASN A 7 -2.25 6.79 26.18
N LYS A 8 -2.90 7.87 26.64
CA LYS A 8 -3.45 8.90 25.75
C LYS A 8 -2.39 9.61 24.89
N ALA A 9 -1.11 9.53 25.24
CA ALA A 9 -0.03 10.05 24.41
C ALA A 9 0.06 9.40 23.01
N TRP A 10 -0.43 8.15 22.85
CA TRP A 10 -0.46 7.48 21.54
C TRP A 10 -1.38 8.18 20.52
N PHE A 11 -2.39 8.92 20.97
CA PHE A 11 -3.23 9.71 20.06
C PHE A 11 -2.45 10.81 19.34
N LEU A 12 -1.34 11.28 19.91
CA LEU A 12 -0.45 12.26 19.28
C LEU A 12 0.30 11.68 18.07
N VAL A 13 0.34 10.36 17.93
CA VAL A 13 0.97 9.65 16.80
C VAL A 13 0.01 9.51 15.61
N LEU A 14 -1.31 9.55 15.85
CA LEU A 14 -2.33 9.38 14.80
C LEU A 14 -2.16 10.34 13.60
N PRO A 15 -1.87 11.64 13.77
CA PRO A 15 -1.71 12.54 12.63
C PRO A 15 -0.58 12.09 11.68
N VAL A 16 0.55 11.65 12.25
CA VAL A 16 1.68 11.14 11.45
C VAL A 16 1.33 9.82 10.79
N LEU A 17 0.65 8.92 11.50
CA LEU A 17 0.22 7.64 10.95
C LEU A 17 -0.72 7.84 9.75
N VAL A 18 -1.65 8.79 9.84
CA VAL A 18 -2.56 9.13 8.76
C VAL A 18 -1.79 9.68 7.56
N LEU A 19 -0.86 10.61 7.76
CA LEU A 19 -0.03 11.16 6.68
C LEU A 19 0.80 10.09 5.97
N VAL A 20 1.44 9.21 6.72
CA VAL A 20 2.24 8.09 6.18
C VAL A 20 1.34 7.09 5.46
N ALA A 21 0.16 6.79 6.00
CA ALA A 21 -0.80 5.93 5.33
C ALA A 21 -1.21 6.52 3.97
N PHE A 22 -1.54 7.82 3.90
CA PHE A 22 -1.89 8.44 2.62
C PHE A 22 -0.73 8.44 1.63
N SER A 23 0.50 8.76 2.07
CA SER A 23 1.66 8.81 1.17
C SER A 23 2.09 7.43 0.67
N ALA A 24 1.82 6.35 1.42
CA ALA A 24 2.17 4.99 1.03
C ALA A 24 1.04 4.26 0.29
N VAL A 25 -0.22 4.44 0.71
CA VAL A 25 -1.36 3.73 0.13
C VAL A 25 -1.61 4.14 -1.31
N ILE A 26 -1.52 5.43 -1.64
CA ILE A 26 -1.78 5.92 -3.00
C ILE A 26 -0.79 5.29 -4.02
N PRO A 27 0.54 5.33 -3.81
CA PRO A 27 1.48 4.63 -4.67
C PRO A 27 1.27 3.11 -4.67
N LEU A 28 0.93 2.52 -3.52
CA LEU A 28 0.72 1.08 -3.43
C LEU A 28 -0.49 0.63 -4.26
N MET A 29 -1.57 1.41 -4.31
CA MET A 29 -2.70 1.15 -5.21
C MET A 29 -2.25 1.06 -6.67
N THR A 30 -1.36 1.95 -7.10
CA THR A 30 -0.78 1.93 -8.46
C THR A 30 0.07 0.69 -8.70
N VAL A 31 0.90 0.29 -7.73
CA VAL A 31 1.71 -0.94 -7.82
C VAL A 31 0.82 -2.17 -7.96
N VAL A 32 -0.20 -2.29 -7.12
CA VAL A 32 -1.17 -3.40 -7.19
C VAL A 32 -1.91 -3.39 -8.54
N ASN A 33 -2.33 -2.20 -9.00
CA ASN A 33 -3.01 -2.05 -10.28
C ASN A 33 -2.16 -2.53 -11.47
N TYR A 34 -0.88 -2.17 -11.50
CA TYR A 34 0.04 -2.61 -12.54
C TYR A 34 0.47 -4.07 -12.39
N SER A 35 0.46 -4.65 -11.19
CA SER A 35 0.83 -6.06 -10.98
C SER A 35 -0.16 -7.06 -11.60
N VAL A 36 -1.39 -6.64 -11.90
CA VAL A 36 -2.45 -7.49 -12.46
C VAL A 36 -2.81 -7.12 -13.91
N GLN A 37 -2.05 -6.18 -14.49
CA GLN A 37 -2.23 -5.73 -15.86
C GLN A 37 -1.02 -6.09 -16.70
N ASP A 38 -1.29 -6.47 -17.94
CA ASP A 38 -0.28 -6.56 -18.99
C ASP A 38 -0.29 -5.27 -19.83
N THR A 39 0.89 -4.84 -20.28
CA THR A 39 1.05 -3.63 -21.08
C THR A 39 1.60 -3.97 -22.45
N PHE A 40 0.86 -3.57 -23.48
CA PHE A 40 1.37 -3.51 -24.84
C PHE A 40 1.79 -2.07 -25.14
N GLY A 41 2.77 -1.92 -26.04
CA GLY A 41 3.30 -0.61 -26.42
C GLY A 41 2.19 0.42 -26.73
N ASN A 42 2.49 1.70 -26.50
CA ASN A 42 1.57 2.84 -26.58
C ASN A 42 0.58 2.97 -25.39
N ASN A 43 0.97 2.59 -24.17
CA ASN A 43 0.16 2.76 -22.95
C ASN A 43 -1.21 2.05 -23.01
N VAL A 44 -1.27 0.90 -23.69
CA VAL A 44 -2.47 0.07 -23.72
C VAL A 44 -2.31 -1.00 -22.64
N PHE A 45 -3.29 -1.07 -21.74
CA PHE A 45 -3.29 -2.00 -20.62
C PHE A 45 -4.44 -2.98 -20.72
N PHE A 46 -4.14 -4.25 -20.48
CA PHE A 46 -5.10 -5.35 -20.48
C PHE A 46 -5.08 -6.07 -19.14
N TRP A 47 -6.21 -6.61 -18.72
CA TRP A 47 -6.29 -7.39 -17.51
C TRP A 47 -5.63 -8.76 -17.71
N ALA A 48 -4.58 -9.05 -16.94
CA ALA A 48 -3.84 -10.33 -16.96
C ALA A 48 -4.07 -11.17 -15.70
N GLY A 49 -4.65 -10.59 -14.64
CA GLY A 49 -4.99 -11.32 -13.42
C GLY A 49 -3.75 -11.79 -12.65
N THR A 50 -3.62 -13.09 -12.42
CA THR A 50 -2.53 -13.70 -11.62
C THR A 50 -1.38 -14.28 -12.45
N GLU A 51 -1.45 -14.18 -13.78
CA GLU A 51 -0.49 -14.81 -14.71
C GLU A 51 0.98 -14.48 -14.37
N TRP A 52 1.30 -13.21 -14.15
CA TRP A 52 2.65 -12.76 -13.79
C TRP A 52 3.14 -13.33 -12.44
N PHE A 53 2.24 -13.53 -11.48
CA PHE A 53 2.59 -14.12 -10.20
C PHE A 53 2.86 -15.61 -10.34
N GLU A 54 2.09 -16.30 -11.17
CA GLU A 54 2.27 -17.73 -11.46
C GLU A 54 3.60 -17.98 -12.19
N GLU A 55 3.94 -17.15 -13.19
CA GLU A 55 5.21 -17.24 -13.92
C GLU A 55 6.42 -16.95 -13.01
N LEU A 56 6.32 -15.93 -12.14
CA LEU A 56 7.42 -15.56 -11.26
C LEU A 56 7.68 -16.58 -10.14
N LEU A 57 6.65 -17.30 -9.70
CA LEU A 57 6.73 -18.31 -8.63
C LEU A 57 7.00 -19.74 -9.15
N ALA A 58 6.96 -19.96 -10.47
CA ALA A 58 7.27 -21.24 -11.12
C ALA A 58 8.78 -21.55 -11.12
#